data_AF-A0A7S0YWZ1-F1
#
_entry.id   AF-A0A7S0YWZ1-F1
#
_cell.length_a   1.000
_cell.length_b   1.000
_cell.length_c   1.000
_cell.angle_alpha   90.00
_cell.angle_beta   90.00
_cell.angle_gamma   90.00
#
_symmetry.space_group_name_H-M   'P 1'
#
loop_
_entity.id
_entity.type
_entity.pdbx_description
1 polymer ?
#
loop_
_entity_poly.entity_id
_entity_poly.type
_entity_poly.pdbx_seq_one_letter_code
_entity_poly.pdbx_strand_id
1 'polypeptide(L)'
;GPQPEWIPHDGVQIMTLKAGDCSREATFGDTVYITHVGAKPGVDEEGNQRMEQFDGSGDKPFKVELGQGRIVKGMEKGMIGQCLGEQRNVLIPPHFAFDDPTVRFKNKPVAEGTTVLYQITMTKIVKPGSVSFAYDDIWGFIGTYYQVVIFFGVVAFTVYKCGPKRRSKKKKRG
;
A
#
# COMPACT_ATOMS: atom_id res chain seq x y z
N GLY A 1 -10.05 -4.99 28.63
CA GLY A 1 -9.35 -3.94 27.86
C GLY A 1 -10.22 -2.69 27.84
N PRO A 2 -9.68 -1.53 27.45
CA PRO A 2 -10.51 -0.34 27.22
C PRO A 2 -11.55 -0.64 26.14
N GLN A 3 -12.77 -0.13 26.34
CA GLN A 3 -13.85 -0.24 25.35
C GLN A 3 -13.52 0.63 24.13
N PRO A 4 -13.93 0.25 22.91
CA PRO A 4 -13.73 1.09 21.74
C PRO A 4 -14.53 2.40 21.89
N GLU A 5 -13.84 3.53 21.76
CA GLU A 5 -14.41 4.88 21.90
C GLU A 5 -14.39 5.61 20.56
N TRP A 6 -15.38 6.47 20.34
CA TRP A 6 -15.44 7.35 19.18
C TRP A 6 -14.57 8.58 19.40
N ILE A 7 -13.53 8.73 18.58
CA ILE A 7 -12.57 9.82 18.64
C ILE A 7 -12.83 10.76 17.44
N PRO A 8 -13.11 12.06 17.67
CA PRO A 8 -13.19 13.04 16.60
C PRO A 8 -11.83 13.20 15.89
N HIS A 9 -11.85 13.20 14.56
CA HIS A 9 -10.65 13.38 13.73
C HIS A 9 -11.00 14.12 12.44
N ASP A 10 -10.51 15.36 12.28
CA ASP A 10 -10.63 16.13 11.04
C ASP A 10 -12.05 16.25 10.43
N GLY A 11 -13.07 16.28 11.28
CA GLY A 11 -14.48 16.40 10.88
C GLY A 11 -15.21 15.07 10.68
N VAL A 12 -14.56 13.94 10.93
CA VAL A 12 -15.19 12.61 11.06
C VAL A 12 -15.03 12.08 12.48
N GLN A 13 -15.73 11.00 12.82
CA GLN A 13 -15.49 10.27 14.07
C GLN A 13 -14.94 8.88 13.75
N ILE A 14 -13.91 8.46 14.47
CA ILE A 14 -13.21 7.20 14.23
C ILE A 14 -13.31 6.33 15.48
N MET A 15 -13.58 5.04 15.29
CA MET A 15 -13.57 4.04 16.36
C MET A 15 -12.82 2.81 15.87
N THR A 16 -11.66 2.53 16.49
CA THR A 16 -10.86 1.35 16.16
C THR A 16 -11.51 0.08 16.73
N LEU A 17 -11.85 -0.86 15.85
CA LEU A 17 -12.45 -2.15 16.21
C LEU A 17 -11.39 -3.21 16.50
N LYS A 18 -10.32 -3.21 15.71
CA LYS A 18 -9.20 -4.14 15.83
C LYS A 18 -7.91 -3.39 15.55
N ALA A 19 -6.99 -3.43 16.51
CA ALA A 19 -5.65 -2.88 16.33
C ALA A 19 -4.86 -3.65 15.26
N GLY A 20 -4.05 -2.92 14.51
CA GLY A 20 -3.13 -3.47 13.51
C GLY A 20 -1.67 -3.44 13.97
N ASP A 21 -0.77 -3.76 13.04
CA ASP A 21 0.66 -3.51 13.17
C ASP A 21 0.96 -2.03 12.89
N CYS A 22 1.27 -1.30 13.95
CA CYS A 22 1.60 0.12 13.92
C CYS A 22 3.10 0.41 13.76
N SER A 23 3.90 -0.55 13.26
CA SER A 23 5.27 -0.27 12.82
C SER A 23 5.33 0.87 11.79
N ARG A 24 4.21 1.10 11.09
CA ARG A 24 3.99 2.25 10.22
C ARG A 24 2.49 2.57 10.12
N GLU A 25 2.20 3.86 10.00
CA GLU A 25 0.87 4.39 9.73
C GLU A 25 0.72 4.90 8.30
N ALA A 26 -0.52 4.94 7.82
CA ALA A 26 -0.87 5.52 6.53
C ALA A 26 -0.85 7.06 6.58
N THR A 27 -0.17 7.67 5.62
CA THR A 27 0.02 9.13 5.55
C THR A 27 -0.36 9.68 4.17
N PHE A 28 -0.52 11.01 4.06
CA PHE A 28 -0.77 11.66 2.78
C PHE A 28 0.31 11.30 1.74
N GLY A 29 -0.12 11.01 0.51
CA GLY A 29 0.73 10.58 -0.61
C GLY A 29 0.92 9.07 -0.70
N ASP A 30 0.59 8.30 0.35
CA ASP A 30 0.68 6.84 0.30
C ASP A 30 -0.36 6.22 -0.64
N THR A 31 0.02 5.12 -1.27
CA THR A 31 -0.93 4.20 -1.89
C THR A 31 -1.32 3.15 -0.87
N VAL A 32 -2.59 3.12 -0.49
CA VAL A 32 -3.13 2.12 0.43
C VAL A 32 -4.06 1.15 -0.29
N TYR A 33 -4.16 -0.06 0.24
CA TYR A 33 -5.12 -1.07 -0.19
C TYR A 33 -6.03 -1.38 0.98
N ILE A 34 -7.33 -1.27 0.79
CA ILE A 34 -8.32 -1.45 1.85
C ILE A 34 -9.41 -2.43 1.46
N THR A 35 -10.00 -3.12 2.43
CA THR A 35 -11.37 -3.60 2.28
C THR A 35 -12.31 -2.67 3.03
N HIS A 36 -13.51 -2.46 2.49
CA HIS A 36 -14.49 -1.58 3.12
C HIS A 36 -15.91 -2.09 2.98
N VAL A 37 -16.75 -1.65 3.91
CA VAL A 37 -18.20 -1.81 3.90
C VAL A 37 -18.81 -0.45 4.27
N GLY A 38 -19.67 0.08 3.41
CA GLY A 38 -20.40 1.32 3.64
C GLY A 38 -21.85 1.03 4.00
N ALA A 39 -22.31 1.61 5.10
CA ALA A 39 -23.68 1.47 5.60
C ALA A 39 -24.33 2.83 5.87
N LYS A 40 -25.66 2.88 5.69
CA LYS A 40 -26.50 4.06 5.91
C LYS A 40 -27.65 3.72 6.85
N PRO A 41 -28.24 4.69 7.56
CA PRO A 41 -29.50 4.48 8.26
C PRO A 41 -30.59 4.02 7.28
N GLY A 42 -31.30 2.96 7.66
CA GLY A 42 -32.40 2.36 6.91
C GLY A 42 -33.42 1.75 7.87
N VAL A 43 -34.41 1.08 7.31
CA VAL A 43 -35.49 0.42 8.05
C VAL A 43 -35.60 -1.04 7.60
N ASP A 44 -35.88 -1.97 8.51
CA ASP A 44 -36.20 -3.36 8.17
C ASP A 44 -37.64 -3.52 7.67
N GLU A 45 -38.02 -4.75 7.35
CA GLU A 45 -39.38 -5.06 6.87
C GLU A 45 -40.42 -4.86 7.99
N GLU A 46 -39.99 -4.96 9.25
CA GLU A 46 -40.80 -4.77 10.45
C GLU A 46 -40.94 -3.31 10.89
N GLY A 47 -40.23 -2.36 10.25
CA GLY A 47 -40.30 -0.93 10.57
C GLY A 47 -39.27 -0.45 11.60
N ASN A 48 -38.32 -1.28 12.03
CA ASN A 48 -37.27 -0.91 12.97
C ASN A 48 -36.07 -0.28 12.25
N GLN A 49 -35.44 0.69 12.92
CA GLN A 49 -34.24 1.34 12.43
C GLN A 49 -33.04 0.38 12.43
N ARG A 50 -32.32 0.31 11.32
CA ARG A 50 -31.10 -0.49 11.17
C ARG A 50 -30.08 0.21 10.28
N MET A 51 -28.85 -0.29 10.29
CA MET A 51 -27.85 0.07 9.30
C MET A 51 -28.00 -0.84 8.08
N GLU A 52 -28.24 -0.25 6.92
CA GLU A 52 -28.33 -0.93 5.63
C GLU A 52 -27.01 -0.75 4.86
N GLN A 53 -26.42 -1.85 4.40
CA GLN A 53 -25.25 -1.78 3.53
C GLN A 53 -25.63 -1.25 2.15
N PHE A 54 -24.89 -0.27 1.64
CA PHE A 54 -25.08 0.26 0.28
C PHE A 54 -23.80 0.22 -0.57
N ASP A 55 -22.64 -0.03 0.04
CA ASP A 55 -21.34 -0.04 -0.60
C ASP A 55 -20.43 -1.13 0.01
N GLY A 56 -19.48 -1.63 -0.76
CA GLY A 56 -18.51 -2.59 -0.28
C GLY A 56 -17.55 -3.14 -1.33
N SER A 57 -16.30 -3.36 -0.93
CA SER A 57 -15.26 -3.94 -1.80
C SER A 57 -15.34 -5.47 -1.94
N GLY A 58 -16.11 -6.13 -1.07
CA GLY A 58 -16.04 -7.59 -0.89
C GLY A 58 -14.61 -8.03 -0.55
N ASP A 59 -14.19 -9.16 -1.13
CA ASP A 59 -12.87 -9.77 -0.87
C ASP A 59 -11.70 -9.12 -1.63
N LYS A 60 -11.98 -8.19 -2.56
CA LYS A 60 -10.94 -7.57 -3.39
C LYS A 60 -10.48 -6.25 -2.75
N PRO A 61 -9.19 -6.10 -2.40
CA PRO A 61 -8.69 -4.84 -1.87
C PRO A 61 -8.84 -3.70 -2.88
N PHE A 62 -9.42 -2.60 -2.43
CA PHE A 62 -9.57 -1.37 -3.18
C PHE A 62 -8.33 -0.49 -3.01
N LYS A 63 -7.72 -0.08 -4.13
CA LYS A 63 -6.53 0.78 -4.14
C LYS A 63 -6.95 2.25 -4.01
N VAL A 64 -6.38 2.95 -3.04
CA VAL A 64 -6.58 4.39 -2.82
C VAL A 64 -5.23 5.09 -2.77
N GLU A 65 -5.13 6.25 -3.42
CA GLU A 65 -4.01 7.16 -3.29
C GLU A 65 -4.42 8.30 -2.33
N LEU A 66 -3.84 8.30 -1.13
CA LEU A 66 -4.18 9.28 -0.10
C LEU A 66 -3.67 10.66 -0.51
N GLY A 67 -4.51 11.69 -0.35
CA GLY A 67 -4.31 13.07 -0.78
C GLY A 67 -4.85 13.40 -2.17
N GLN A 68 -5.41 12.44 -2.92
CA GLN A 68 -5.87 12.67 -4.31
C GLN A 68 -7.36 13.03 -4.43
N GLY A 69 -8.15 12.90 -3.37
CA GLY A 69 -9.59 13.23 -3.39
C GLY A 69 -10.39 12.38 -4.38
N ARG A 70 -9.95 11.15 -4.65
CA ARG A 70 -10.61 10.21 -5.58
C ARG A 70 -11.69 9.36 -4.92
N ILE A 71 -11.80 9.43 -3.60
CA ILE A 71 -12.78 8.71 -2.80
C ILE A 71 -13.55 9.69 -1.93
N VAL A 72 -14.55 9.19 -1.21
CA VAL A 72 -15.30 9.97 -0.23
C VAL A 72 -14.34 10.63 0.76
N LYS A 73 -14.39 11.97 0.87
CA LYS A 73 -13.41 12.76 1.66
C LYS A 73 -13.29 12.28 3.11
N GLY A 74 -14.41 11.92 3.72
CA GLY A 74 -14.42 11.39 5.08
C GLY A 74 -13.72 10.03 5.24
N MET A 75 -13.78 9.15 4.22
CA MET A 75 -13.04 7.89 4.24
C MET A 75 -11.54 8.14 4.18
N GLU A 76 -11.11 9.09 3.34
CA GLU A 76 -9.70 9.45 3.20
C GLU A 76 -9.14 10.02 4.50
N LYS A 77 -9.85 10.97 5.12
CA LYS A 77 -9.55 11.51 6.45
C LYS A 77 -9.52 10.41 7.51
N GLY A 78 -10.50 9.51 7.46
CA GLY A 78 -10.60 8.34 8.31
C GLY A 78 -9.63 7.22 7.97
N MET A 79 -8.68 7.39 7.05
CA MET A 79 -7.57 6.46 6.76
C MET A 79 -6.19 7.01 7.15
N ILE A 80 -6.08 8.33 7.35
CA ILE A 80 -4.86 8.93 7.90
C ILE A 80 -4.61 8.36 9.30
N GLY A 81 -3.36 7.97 9.60
CA GLY A 81 -2.99 7.37 10.88
C GLY A 81 -3.47 5.93 11.07
N GLN A 82 -4.00 5.25 10.02
CA GLN A 82 -4.37 3.83 10.14
C GLN A 82 -3.14 2.93 10.07
N CYS A 83 -3.06 1.95 10.96
CA CYS A 83 -2.02 0.93 10.96
C CYS A 83 -2.33 -0.21 9.99
N LEU A 84 -1.31 -0.97 9.61
CA LEU A 84 -1.48 -2.15 8.74
C LEU A 84 -2.29 -3.24 9.45
N GLY A 85 -3.32 -3.79 8.82
CA GLY A 85 -4.19 -4.80 9.42
C GLY A 85 -5.20 -4.24 10.43
N GLU A 86 -5.18 -2.93 10.70
CA GLU A 86 -6.16 -2.28 11.57
C GLU A 86 -7.54 -2.25 10.90
N GLN A 87 -8.57 -2.52 11.70
CA GLN A 87 -9.96 -2.37 11.31
C GLN A 87 -10.61 -1.29 12.16
N ARG A 88 -11.27 -0.33 11.50
CA ARG A 88 -11.94 0.77 12.19
C ARG A 88 -13.23 1.19 11.52
N ASN A 89 -14.12 1.74 12.32
CA ASN A 89 -15.34 2.39 11.89
C ASN A 89 -15.10 3.90 11.78
N VAL A 90 -15.61 4.48 10.70
CA VAL A 90 -15.54 5.92 10.43
C VAL A 90 -16.96 6.41 10.19
N LEU A 91 -17.45 7.26 11.10
CA LEU A 91 -18.74 7.93 10.96
C LEU A 91 -18.51 9.24 10.21
N ILE A 92 -19.14 9.36 9.04
CA ILE A 92 -18.88 10.43 8.09
C ILE A 92 -20.13 11.30 7.94
N PRO A 93 -20.08 12.57 8.38
CA PRO A 93 -21.16 13.53 8.15
C PRO A 93 -21.44 13.77 6.65
N PRO A 94 -22.65 14.24 6.29
CA PRO A 94 -23.09 14.31 4.88
C PRO A 94 -22.16 15.13 3.98
N HIS A 95 -21.63 16.25 4.50
CA HIS A 95 -20.73 17.15 3.78
C HIS A 95 -19.33 16.58 3.52
N PHE A 96 -18.92 15.55 4.27
CA PHE A 96 -17.71 14.77 4.00
C PHE A 96 -18.02 13.45 3.27
N ALA A 97 -19.31 13.17 3.01
CA ALA A 97 -19.84 12.01 2.32
C ALA A 97 -20.29 12.36 0.89
N PHE A 98 -21.61 12.32 0.65
CA PHE A 98 -22.22 12.45 -0.68
C PHE A 98 -22.91 13.80 -0.93
N ASP A 99 -22.87 14.71 0.05
CA ASP A 99 -23.36 16.10 -0.07
C ASP A 99 -22.21 17.10 -0.16
N ASP A 100 -21.07 16.65 -0.67
CA ASP A 100 -19.94 17.51 -0.95
C ASP A 100 -20.27 18.48 -2.10
N PRO A 101 -20.27 19.81 -1.87
CA PRO A 101 -20.64 20.79 -2.88
C PRO A 101 -19.64 20.84 -4.06
N THR A 102 -18.43 20.28 -3.88
CA THR A 102 -17.40 20.23 -4.92
C THR A 102 -17.53 19.02 -5.85
N VAL A 103 -18.34 18.02 -5.49
CA VAL A 103 -18.50 16.78 -6.24
C VAL A 103 -19.93 16.68 -6.76
N ARG A 104 -20.09 16.51 -8.08
CA ARG A 104 -21.40 16.28 -8.71
C ARG A 104 -21.64 14.79 -8.93
N PHE A 105 -22.46 14.19 -8.07
CA PHE A 105 -22.90 12.80 -8.24
C PHE A 105 -24.06 12.72 -9.23
N LYS A 106 -23.91 11.94 -10.31
CA LYS A 106 -24.99 11.70 -11.27
C LYS A 106 -26.15 10.92 -10.63
N ASN A 107 -25.81 9.86 -9.89
CA ASN A 107 -26.74 9.07 -9.08
C ASN A 107 -26.16 9.01 -7.66
N LYS A 108 -26.83 9.61 -6.68
CA LYS A 108 -26.41 9.53 -5.29
C LYS A 108 -26.83 8.17 -4.69
N PRO A 109 -25.93 7.42 -4.04
CA PRO A 109 -26.25 6.12 -3.43
C PRO A 109 -27.03 6.25 -2.11
N VAL A 110 -26.99 7.44 -1.50
CA VAL A 110 -27.68 7.77 -0.24
C VAL A 110 -28.49 9.06 -0.41
N ALA A 111 -29.50 9.24 0.44
CA ALA A 111 -30.31 10.46 0.46
C ALA A 111 -29.49 11.66 0.97
N GLU A 112 -29.92 12.87 0.62
CA GLU A 112 -29.33 14.10 1.13
C GLU A 112 -29.49 14.22 2.65
N GLY A 113 -28.50 14.79 3.33
CA GLY A 113 -28.43 14.88 4.79
C GLY A 113 -28.05 13.58 5.49
N THR A 114 -27.72 12.51 4.75
CA THR A 114 -27.42 11.21 5.35
C THR A 114 -25.98 11.13 5.89
N THR A 115 -25.85 10.83 7.17
CA THR A 115 -24.56 10.42 7.76
C THR A 115 -24.33 8.94 7.47
N VAL A 116 -23.16 8.59 6.97
CA VAL A 116 -22.82 7.21 6.60
C VAL A 116 -21.73 6.65 7.50
N LEU A 117 -21.75 5.34 7.69
CA LEU A 117 -20.75 4.60 8.45
C LEU A 117 -19.91 3.77 7.47
N TYR A 118 -18.59 3.93 7.52
CA TYR A 118 -17.67 3.08 6.78
C TYR A 118 -16.82 2.26 7.73
N GLN A 119 -16.87 0.94 7.59
CA GLN A 119 -15.92 0.02 8.22
C GLN A 119 -14.77 -0.21 7.25
N ILE A 120 -13.56 0.18 7.64
CA ILE A 120 -12.36 0.16 6.79
C ILE A 120 -11.33 -0.77 7.41
N THR A 121 -10.79 -1.70 6.63
CA THR A 121 -9.68 -2.57 7.02
C THR A 121 -8.47 -2.28 6.15
N MET A 122 -7.35 -1.93 6.78
CA MET A 122 -6.10 -1.63 6.07
C MET A 122 -5.37 -2.93 5.72
N THR A 123 -5.18 -3.22 4.43
CA THR A 123 -4.52 -4.47 4.00
C THR A 123 -3.08 -4.28 3.56
N LYS A 124 -2.73 -3.10 3.05
CA LYS A 124 -1.36 -2.79 2.58
C LYS A 124 -1.14 -1.28 2.51
N ILE A 125 0.09 -0.84 2.79
CA ILE A 125 0.52 0.56 2.66
C ILE A 125 1.81 0.63 1.83
N VAL A 126 1.83 1.37 0.73
CA VAL A 126 2.95 1.51 -0.22
C VAL A 126 3.35 2.97 -0.36
N LYS A 127 4.64 3.30 -0.20
CA LYS A 127 5.14 4.68 -0.38
C LYS A 127 5.37 4.99 -1.86
N PRO A 128 5.11 6.23 -2.29
CA PRO A 128 5.59 6.69 -3.59
C PRO A 128 7.13 6.62 -3.60
N GLY A 129 7.70 5.93 -4.58
CA GLY A 129 9.16 5.84 -4.76
C GLY A 129 9.90 4.80 -3.92
N SER A 130 9.21 3.87 -3.22
CA SER A 130 9.91 2.77 -2.53
C SER A 130 10.53 1.78 -3.53
N VAL A 131 11.85 1.80 -3.64
CA VAL A 131 12.70 0.98 -4.53
C VAL A 131 12.85 -0.48 -4.07
N SER A 132 11.86 -1.08 -3.37
CA SER A 132 12.05 -2.42 -2.79
C SER A 132 12.23 -3.51 -3.86
N PHE A 133 11.68 -3.30 -5.06
CA PHE A 133 11.77 -4.25 -6.17
C PHE A 133 13.09 -4.19 -6.96
N ALA A 134 14.03 -3.31 -6.61
CA ALA A 134 15.30 -3.20 -7.34
C ALA A 134 16.50 -3.78 -6.59
N TYR A 135 16.36 -4.25 -5.35
CA TYR A 135 17.53 -4.72 -4.60
C TYR A 135 17.95 -6.13 -5.05
N ASP A 136 17.02 -7.07 -5.17
CA ASP A 136 17.32 -8.46 -5.55
C ASP A 136 17.85 -8.56 -7.00
N ASP A 137 17.33 -7.75 -7.92
CA ASP A 137 17.79 -7.71 -9.31
C ASP A 137 19.20 -7.11 -9.44
N ILE A 138 19.52 -6.04 -8.69
CA ILE A 138 20.84 -5.41 -8.75
C ILE A 138 21.93 -6.35 -8.23
N TRP A 139 21.69 -7.12 -7.17
CA TRP A 139 22.65 -8.15 -6.73
C TRP A 139 22.77 -9.32 -7.70
N GLY A 140 21.70 -9.66 -8.43
CA GLY A 140 21.76 -10.60 -9.55
C GLY A 140 22.70 -10.11 -10.65
N PHE A 141 22.64 -8.83 -11.01
CA PHE A 141 23.52 -8.23 -12.02
C PHE A 141 24.97 -8.02 -11.52
N ILE A 142 25.17 -7.57 -10.28
CA ILE A 142 26.52 -7.40 -9.71
C ILE A 142 27.19 -8.75 -9.46
N GLY A 143 26.43 -9.75 -8.97
CA GLY A 143 26.94 -11.10 -8.71
C GLY A 143 27.36 -11.82 -9.99
N THR A 144 26.56 -11.73 -11.06
CA THR A 144 26.93 -12.29 -12.36
C THR A 144 28.12 -11.57 -13.00
N TYR A 145 28.21 -10.24 -12.87
CA TYR A 145 29.37 -9.48 -13.33
C TYR A 145 30.67 -9.92 -12.66
N TYR A 146 30.68 -10.06 -11.32
CA TYR A 146 31.85 -10.55 -10.59
C TYR A 146 32.23 -11.98 -10.96
N GLN A 147 31.25 -12.87 -11.17
CA GLN A 147 31.49 -14.24 -11.64
C GLN A 147 32.17 -14.26 -13.02
N VAL A 148 31.73 -13.41 -13.94
CA VAL A 148 32.30 -13.29 -15.29
C VAL A 148 33.73 -12.72 -15.23
N VAL A 149 33.97 -11.67 -14.44
CA VAL A 149 35.32 -11.07 -14.28
C VAL A 149 36.31 -12.07 -13.67
N ILE A 150 35.88 -12.84 -12.66
CA ILE A 150 36.72 -13.90 -12.07
C ILE A 150 37.02 -14.99 -13.11
N PHE A 151 36.03 -15.42 -13.89
CA PHE A 151 36.23 -16.45 -14.91
C PHE A 151 37.21 -16.00 -16.00
N PHE A 152 37.05 -14.80 -16.56
CA PHE A 152 38.00 -14.26 -17.54
C PHE A 152 39.39 -14.04 -16.93
N GLY A 153 39.49 -13.64 -15.65
CA GLY A 153 40.76 -13.54 -14.94
C GLY A 153 41.48 -14.88 -14.80
N VAL A 154 40.76 -15.96 -14.45
CA VAL A 154 41.32 -17.32 -14.34
C VAL A 154 41.72 -17.87 -15.71
N VAL A 155 40.90 -17.66 -16.75
CA VAL A 155 41.23 -18.05 -18.13
C VAL A 155 42.49 -17.30 -18.62
N ALA A 156 42.58 -16.00 -18.39
CA ALA A 156 43.78 -15.22 -18.74
C ALA A 156 45.02 -15.70 -17.97
N PHE A 157 44.89 -15.99 -16.66
CA PHE A 157 45.99 -16.49 -15.84
C PHE A 157 46.49 -17.87 -16.29
N THR A 158 45.58 -18.79 -16.62
CA THR A 158 45.92 -20.13 -17.13
C THR A 158 46.59 -20.08 -18.50
N VAL A 159 46.13 -19.22 -19.41
CA VAL A 159 46.79 -18.99 -20.70
C VAL A 159 48.17 -18.35 -20.51
N TYR A 160 48.30 -17.37 -19.62
CA TYR A 160 49.58 -16.72 -19.33
C TYR A 160 50.62 -17.70 -18.78
N LYS A 161 50.23 -18.61 -17.88
CA LYS A 161 51.13 -19.65 -17.36
C LYS A 161 51.43 -20.79 -18.32
N CYS A 162 50.61 -21.00 -19.35
CA CYS A 162 50.86 -21.98 -20.41
C CYS A 162 51.53 -21.38 -21.68
N GLY A 163 51.95 -20.12 -21.63
CA GLY A 163 52.72 -19.49 -22.72
C GLY A 163 54.04 -20.24 -23.02
N PRO A 164 54.41 -20.46 -24.29
CA PRO A 164 55.49 -21.35 -24.66
C PRO A 164 56.86 -20.81 -24.21
N LYS A 165 57.63 -21.62 -23.48
CA LYS A 165 59.05 -21.38 -23.18
C LYS A 165 59.81 -21.12 -24.48
N ARG A 166 60.29 -19.88 -24.69
CA ARG A 166 61.22 -19.53 -25.79
C ARG A 166 62.46 -20.41 -25.68
N ARG A 167 62.65 -21.34 -26.63
CA ARG A 167 63.91 -22.07 -26.83
C ARG A 167 65.01 -21.06 -27.20
N SER A 168 65.89 -20.75 -26.24
CA SER A 168 67.15 -20.08 -26.53
C SER A 168 68.11 -21.10 -27.18
N LYS A 169 68.33 -20.98 -28.49
CA LYS A 169 69.50 -21.56 -29.18
C LYS A 169 70.64 -20.53 -29.16
N LYS A 170 71.74 -20.84 -28.47
CA LYS A 170 73.11 -20.33 -28.72
C LYS A 170 74.04 -21.50 -28.40
N LYS A 171 74.58 -22.28 -29.35
CA LYS A 171 75.56 -22.03 -30.44
C LYS A 171 76.98 -21.77 -29.92
N LYS A 172 77.79 -22.85 -29.99
CA LYS A 172 79.20 -22.99 -30.41
C LYS A 172 80.36 -22.67 -29.43
N ARG A 173 81.25 -23.69 -29.43
CA ARG A 173 82.73 -23.67 -29.49
C ARG A 173 83.50 -23.64 -28.18
N GLY A 174 84.50 -24.52 -28.14
CA GLY A 174 85.42 -24.85 -27.07
C GLY A 174 85.71 -26.34 -27.19
#